data_AF-A0A961WNS9-F1
#
_entry.id   AF-A0A961WNS9-F1
#
_cell.length_a   1.000
_cell.length_b   1.000
_cell.length_c   1.000
_cell.angle_alpha   90.00
_cell.angle_beta   90.00
_cell.angle_gamma   90.00
#
_symmetry.space_group_name_H-M   'P 1'
#
loop_
_entity.id
_entity.type
_entity.pdbx_description
1 polymer ?
#
loop_
_entity_poly.entity_id
_entity_poly.type
_entity_poly.pdbx_seq_one_letter_code
_entity_poly.pdbx_strand_id
1 'polypeptide(L)' 'MAENSGIEWTHHTYNPWIGCTKVSPACDNCYAEAWDKRGLHGKSLRWGPHADRTRTKTRSNLRT' A
#
# COMPACT_ATOMS: atom_id res chain seq x y z
N MET A 1 0.18 3.92 9.43
CA MET A 1 -1.15 3.31 9.56
C MET A 1 -1.71 3.81 10.87
N ALA A 2 -2.97 4.28 10.87
CA ALA A 2 -3.53 5.00 12.00
C ALA A 2 -3.54 4.12 13.27
N GLU A 3 -3.21 4.74 14.40
CA GLU A 3 -3.27 4.14 15.73
C GLU A 3 -4.68 3.67 16.10
N ASN A 4 -5.72 4.30 15.51
CA ASN A 4 -7.11 3.88 15.64
C ASN A 4 -7.78 4.05 14.28
N SER A 5 -8.29 2.96 13.73
CA SER A 5 -9.08 3.00 12.50
C SER A 5 -10.48 3.53 12.80
N GLY A 6 -10.99 4.45 11.98
CA GLY A 6 -12.36 4.98 12.08
C GLY A 6 -13.45 4.00 11.63
N ILE A 7 -13.12 2.70 11.63
CA ILE A 7 -14.04 1.62 11.30
C ILE A 7 -14.34 0.94 12.63
N GLU A 8 -15.57 1.06 13.11
CA GLU A 8 -16.00 0.70 14.48
C GLU A 8 -15.53 -0.69 14.96
N TRP A 9 -15.38 -1.64 14.04
CA TRP A 9 -15.04 -3.03 14.36
C TRP A 9 -13.56 -3.39 14.22
N THR A 10 -12.68 -2.48 13.77
CA THR A 10 -11.24 -2.75 13.67
C THR A 10 -10.40 -1.62 14.26
N HIS A 11 -9.37 -2.02 15.00
CA HIS A 11 -8.40 -1.11 15.62
C HIS A 11 -7.43 -0.54 14.58
N HIS A 12 -7.06 -1.33 13.57
CA HIS A 12 -6.11 -0.92 12.54
C HIS A 12 -6.49 -1.47 11.17
N THR A 13 -6.12 -0.74 10.13
CA THR A 13 -6.21 -1.22 8.75
C THR A 13 -4.82 -1.39 8.16
N TYR A 14 -4.62 -2.51 7.48
CA TYR A 14 -3.38 -2.87 6.82
C TYR A 14 -3.66 -3.31 5.37
N ASN A 15 -2.94 -2.73 4.42
CA ASN A 15 -2.95 -3.17 3.03
C ASN A 15 -1.61 -3.89 2.72
N PRO A 16 -1.60 -5.21 2.46
CA PRO A 16 -0.38 -5.95 2.11
C PRO A 16 0.06 -5.72 0.65
N TRP A 17 -0.61 -4.89 -0.12
CA TRP A 17 -0.25 -4.62 -1.52
C TRP A 17 0.54 -3.33 -1.65
N ILE A 18 1.64 -3.41 -2.41
CA ILE A 18 2.50 -2.31 -2.79
C ILE A 18 2.26 -2.04 -4.28
N GLY A 19 1.91 -0.80 -4.60
CA GLY A 19 1.48 -0.39 -5.94
C GLY A 19 -0.03 -0.43 -6.12
N CYS A 20 -0.58 0.57 -6.82
CA CYS A 20 -2.02 0.73 -7.04
C CYS A 20 -2.31 1.57 -8.28
N THR A 21 -3.53 1.50 -8.79
CA THR A 21 -4.03 2.38 -9.86
C THR A 21 -4.99 3.38 -9.23
N LYS A 22 -4.80 4.69 -9.49
CA LYS A 22 -5.76 5.71 -9.08
C LYS A 22 -7.03 5.58 -9.90
N VAL A 23 -8.13 5.22 -9.25
CA VAL A 23 -9.44 5.00 -9.90
C VAL A 23 -10.48 6.04 -9.50
N SER A 24 -10.22 6.83 -8.46
CA SER A 24 -11.20 7.76 -7.87
C SER A 24 -10.50 8.97 -7.21
N PRO A 25 -11.16 10.13 -7.10
CA PRO A 25 -10.67 11.29 -6.34
C PRO A 25 -10.31 10.97 -4.88
N ALA A 26 -10.90 9.92 -4.29
CA ALA A 26 -10.52 9.45 -2.96
C ALA A 26 -9.04 9.02 -2.85
N CYS A 27 -8.34 8.81 -3.97
CA CYS A 27 -6.94 8.44 -4.02
C CYS A 27 -5.96 9.62 -3.83
N ASP A 28 -6.42 10.87 -3.83
CA ASP A 28 -5.55 12.05 -3.87
C ASP A 28 -4.66 12.20 -2.63
N ASN A 29 -5.11 11.68 -1.48
CA ASN A 29 -4.34 11.65 -0.23
C ASN A 29 -3.99 10.23 0.22
N CYS A 30 -3.77 9.32 -0.74
CA CYS A 30 -3.44 7.93 -0.45
C CYS A 30 -2.08 7.80 0.27
N TYR A 31 -2.10 7.34 1.53
CA TYR A 31 -0.88 7.13 2.32
C TYR A 31 0.14 6.22 1.62
N ALA A 32 -0.35 5.22 0.88
CA ALA A 32 0.49 4.26 0.17
C ALA A 32 1.23 4.92 -1.00
N GLU A 33 0.61 5.89 -1.70
CA GLU A 33 1.29 6.64 -2.77
C GLU A 33 2.40 7.52 -2.20
N ALA A 34 2.12 8.20 -1.08
CA ALA A 34 3.10 9.02 -0.41
C ALA A 34 4.30 8.19 0.06
N TRP A 35 4.07 6.95 0.50
CA TRP A 35 5.14 6.02 0.89
C TRP A 35 5.97 5.52 -0.30
N ASP A 36 5.34 5.26 -1.45
CA ASP A 36 6.05 4.85 -2.67
C ASP A 36 6.88 5.98 -3.28
N LYS A 37 6.36 7.22 -3.25
CA LYS A 37 7.13 8.42 -3.60
C LYS A 37 8.40 8.59 -2.76
N ARG A 38 8.40 8.08 -1.52
CA ARG A 38 9.57 8.08 -0.62
C ARG A 38 10.54 6.92 -0.90
N GLY A 39 10.24 6.03 -1.85
CA GLY A 39 11.10 4.92 -2.24
C GLY A 39 11.10 3.75 -1.26
N LEU A 40 10.08 3.61 -0.41
CA LEU A 40 9.91 2.39 0.39
C LEU A 40 9.86 1.19 -0.56
N HIS A 41 10.69 0.17 -0.30
CA HIS A 41 10.88 -1.03 -1.16
C HIS A 41 11.74 -0.85 -2.41
N GLY A 42 12.64 0.15 -2.44
CA GLY A 42 13.73 0.25 -3.41
C GLY A 42 13.31 0.48 -4.86
N LYS A 43 12.02 0.78 -5.10
CA LYS A 43 11.52 1.29 -6.38
C LYS A 43 10.50 2.38 -6.09
N SER A 44 10.67 3.53 -6.74
CA SER A 44 9.67 4.59 -6.81
C SER A 44 8.83 4.40 -8.08
N LEU A 45 7.57 4.88 -8.06
CA LEU A 45 6.63 4.92 -9.20
C LEU A 45 5.86 3.61 -9.46
N ARG A 46 5.37 2.94 -8.41
CA ARG A 46 4.46 1.77 -8.56
C ARG A 46 2.98 2.17 -8.71
N TRP A 47 2.70 3.42 -9.04
CA TRP A 47 1.35 3.95 -9.21
C TRP A 47 0.98 4.13 -10.68
N GLY A 48 -0.14 3.55 -11.12
CA GLY A 48 -0.65 3.71 -12.49
C GLY A 48 -1.39 2.48 -13.03
N PRO A 49 -2.00 2.57 -14.24
CA PRO A 49 -2.75 1.48 -14.85
C PRO A 49 -1.91 0.24 -15.20
N HIS A 50 -0.62 0.44 -15.46
CA HIS A 50 0.32 -0.62 -15.89
C HIS A 50 1.50 -0.81 -14.93
N ALA A 51 1.42 -0.24 -13.73
CA ALA A 51 2.47 -0.39 -12.74
C ALA A 51 2.42 -1.78 -12.09
N ASP A 52 3.59 -2.39 -11.91
CA ASP A 52 3.72 -3.69 -11.25
C ASP A 52 3.28 -3.62 -9.79
N ARG A 53 2.44 -4.58 -9.38
CA ARG A 53 1.92 -4.68 -8.01
C ARG A 53 2.57 -5.84 -7.31
N THR A 54 3.15 -5.58 -6.13
CA THR A 54 3.81 -6.61 -5.35
C THR A 54 3.13 -6.76 -4.00
N ARG A 55 2.88 -7.99 -3.55
CA ARG A 55 2.44 -8.24 -2.17
C ARG A 55 3.64 -8.22 -1.23
N THR A 56 3.47 -7.68 -0.03
CA THR A 56 4.42 -7.87 1.07
C THR A 56 4.64 -9.36 1.31
N LYS A 57 5.85 -9.73 1.77
CA LYS A 57 6.19 -11.14 2.01
C LYS A 57 5.15 -11.77 2.92
N THR A 58 4.54 -12.87 2.46
CA THR A 58 3.70 -13.72 3.29
C THR A 58 4.56 -14.71 4.06
N ARG A 59 3.99 -15.30 5.13
CA ARG A 59 4.66 -16.37 5.88
C ARG A 59 5.06 -17.57 4.99
N SER A 60 4.28 -17.85 3.94
CA SER A 60 4.59 -18.89 2.94
C SER A 60 5.76 -18.56 2.02
N ASN A 61 6.18 -17.29 1.96
CA ASN A 61 7.24 -16.78 1.09
C ASN A 61 8.46 -16.29 1.89
N LEU A 62 8.52 -16.60 3.19
CA LEU A 62 9.74 -16.51 3.98
C LEU A 62 10.64 -17.66 3.51
N ARG A 63 11.49 -17.39 2.51
CA ARG A 63 12.66 -18.24 2.30
C ARG A 63 13.49 -18.17 3.58
N THR A 64 13.77 -19.35 4.14
CA THR A 64 14.80 -19.60 5.14
C THR A 64 16.10 -18.89 4.76
#